data_AF-A0A8C2PRE8-F1
#
_entry.id   AF-A0A8C2PRE8-F1
#
_cell.length_a   1.000
_cell.length_b   1.000
_cell.length_c   1.000
_cell.angle_alpha   90.00
_cell.angle_beta   90.00
_cell.angle_gamma   90.00
#
_symmetry.space_group_name_H-M   'P 1'
#
loop_
_entity.id
_entity.type
_entity.pdbx_description
1 polymer ?
#
loop_
_entity_poly.entity_id
_entity_poly.type
_entity_poly.pdbx_seq_one_letter_code
_entity_poly.pdbx_strand_id
1 'polypeptide(L)'
;MSRYNIYSLLDWMYGGVDPMFEGNGGPECAAFLSPRQRIFETLIIVFFSILEVVVAFKKINVPKEVRDVGKDGRRSKEDTWGKNLLLVALCMTFGVEVGFKFATKTVIYLLNPCHVVTMVQIFLLACPPCKTAMVIFRLQVHMLNGALLALLFPVVNTRLVSMFPSLHIPLKETPHPEPLGDMWWALLSSGILFLYHFVFLQGLGMLTEVNLNNMLCPAVSDPFYGPWYRVWATGHQTALTLVHGKALTILSQHTAPMCRYLLDIACLRNKKLD
;
A
#
# COMPACT_ATOMS: atom_id res chain seq x y z
N MET A 1 15.12 25.19 24.54
CA MET A 1 14.16 24.16 24.10
C MET A 1 12.80 24.57 24.62
N SER A 2 11.71 24.80 23.89
CA SER A 2 11.28 24.49 22.52
C SER A 2 10.48 25.70 22.01
N ARG A 3 10.85 26.30 20.87
CA ARG A 3 10.04 27.32 20.17
C ARG A 3 9.72 26.84 18.75
N TYR A 4 9.29 25.59 18.61
CA TYR A 4 8.52 25.23 17.43
C TYR A 4 7.12 25.80 17.65
N ASN A 5 6.89 27.00 17.10
CA ASN A 5 5.56 27.59 17.05
C ASN A 5 4.67 26.68 16.21
N ILE A 6 3.44 26.40 16.65
CA ILE A 6 2.52 25.48 15.94
C ILE A 6 2.35 25.88 14.48
N TYR A 7 2.37 27.19 14.19
CA TYR A 7 2.36 27.74 12.83
C TYR A 7 3.54 27.30 11.97
N SER A 8 4.75 27.19 12.55
CA SER A 8 5.90 26.69 11.81
C SER A 8 5.76 25.20 11.50
N LEU A 9 5.19 24.42 12.42
CA LEU A 9 4.93 23.00 12.18
C LEU A 9 3.86 22.80 11.09
N LEU A 10 2.77 23.57 11.13
CA LEU A 10 1.72 23.54 10.10
C LEU A 10 2.25 23.99 8.72
N ASP A 11 3.11 25.01 8.68
CA ASP A 11 3.79 25.46 7.46
C ASP A 11 4.65 24.36 6.84
N TRP A 12 5.45 23.63 7.64
CA TRP A 12 6.19 22.46 7.13
C TRP A 12 5.27 21.32 6.70
N MET A 13 4.14 21.13 7.38
CA MET A 13 3.22 20.03 7.10
C MET A 13 2.49 20.20 5.76
N TYR A 14 1.91 21.38 5.50
CA TYR A 14 1.09 21.60 4.30
C TYR A 14 1.13 23.04 3.76
N GLY A 15 2.04 23.89 4.25
CA GLY A 15 2.15 25.30 3.80
C GLY A 15 2.56 25.46 2.33
N GLY A 16 3.13 24.41 1.72
CA GLY A 16 3.43 24.38 0.29
C GLY A 16 2.37 23.68 -0.57
N VAL A 17 1.21 23.31 0.00
CA VAL A 17 0.09 22.82 -0.78
C VAL A 17 -0.56 24.01 -1.48
N ASP A 18 -0.44 24.07 -2.80
CA ASP A 18 -1.07 25.11 -3.59
C ASP A 18 -2.49 24.68 -4.00
N PRO A 19 -3.54 25.37 -3.50
CA PRO A 19 -4.93 25.07 -3.80
C PRO A 19 -5.35 25.48 -5.22
N MET A 20 -4.53 26.26 -5.93
CA MET A 20 -4.81 26.65 -7.33
C MET A 20 -4.57 25.51 -8.31
N PHE A 21 -3.77 24.51 -7.92
CA PHE A 21 -3.59 23.31 -8.73
C PHE A 21 -4.78 22.36 -8.51
N GLU A 22 -5.48 22.07 -9.61
CA GLU A 22 -6.63 21.17 -9.60
C GLU A 22 -6.29 19.81 -8.96
N GLY A 23 -7.13 19.37 -8.03
CA GLY A 23 -6.97 18.11 -7.33
C GLY A 23 -6.06 18.14 -6.10
N ASN A 24 -5.36 19.25 -5.80
CA ASN A 24 -4.56 19.37 -4.56
C ASN A 24 -5.40 19.71 -3.34
N GLY A 25 -6.56 20.37 -3.50
CA GLY A 25 -7.38 20.82 -2.39
C GLY A 25 -8.07 22.15 -2.63
N GLY A 26 -8.26 22.91 -1.56
CA GLY A 26 -8.92 24.22 -1.56
C GLY A 26 -10.42 24.13 -1.26
N PRO A 27 -11.07 25.30 -1.04
CA PRO A 27 -12.46 25.37 -0.63
C PRO A 27 -13.42 24.81 -1.69
N GLU A 28 -13.09 24.96 -2.98
CA GLU A 28 -13.87 24.38 -4.07
C GLU A 28 -13.82 22.85 -4.05
N CYS A 29 -12.64 22.26 -3.85
CA CYS A 29 -12.48 20.82 -3.71
C CYS A 29 -13.19 20.30 -2.45
N ALA A 30 -13.07 21.01 -1.33
CA ALA A 30 -13.78 20.67 -0.09
C ALA A 30 -15.31 20.77 -0.27
N ALA A 31 -15.80 21.72 -1.07
CA ALA A 31 -17.22 21.91 -1.38
C ALA A 31 -17.74 21.07 -2.56
N PHE A 32 -16.88 20.30 -3.24
CA PHE A 32 -17.24 19.52 -4.44
C PHE A 32 -18.45 18.60 -4.22
N LEU A 33 -18.54 17.95 -3.06
CA LEU A 33 -19.71 17.15 -2.65
C LEU A 33 -20.57 17.93 -1.66
N SER A 34 -21.88 17.80 -1.79
CA SER A 34 -22.80 18.32 -0.78
C SER A 34 -22.52 17.68 0.59
N PRO A 35 -22.58 18.44 1.70
CA PRO A 35 -22.32 17.88 3.03
C PRO A 35 -23.23 16.70 3.38
N ARG A 36 -24.49 16.75 2.94
CA ARG A 36 -25.47 15.67 3.15
C ARG A 36 -25.07 14.38 2.45
N GLN A 37 -24.71 14.46 1.17
CA GLN A 37 -24.22 13.31 0.41
C GLN A 37 -22.94 12.78 1.02
N ARG A 38 -22.00 13.68 1.38
CA ARG A 38 -20.71 13.28 1.95
C ARG A 38 -20.90 12.45 3.21
N ILE A 39 -21.68 12.96 4.16
CA ILE A 39 -21.99 12.29 5.44
C ILE A 39 -22.68 10.95 5.18
N PHE A 40 -23.68 10.91 4.30
CA PHE A 40 -24.42 9.68 4.02
C PHE A 40 -23.53 8.58 3.44
N GLU A 41 -22.75 8.90 2.40
CA GLU A 41 -21.77 7.97 1.82
C GLU A 41 -20.73 7.52 2.85
N THR A 42 -20.18 8.45 3.64
CA THR A 42 -19.21 8.11 4.69
C THR A 42 -19.81 7.17 5.74
N LEU A 43 -21.03 7.44 6.23
CA LEU A 43 -21.68 6.59 7.23
C LEU A 43 -21.93 5.18 6.70
N ILE A 44 -22.41 5.06 5.47
CA ILE A 44 -22.66 3.76 4.84
C ILE A 44 -21.36 2.99 4.67
N ILE A 45 -20.35 3.62 4.07
CA ILE A 45 -19.08 2.95 3.77
C ILE A 45 -18.39 2.56 5.07
N VAL A 46 -18.31 3.46 6.06
CA VAL A 46 -17.74 3.15 7.39
C VAL A 46 -18.50 2.01 8.07
N PHE A 47 -19.83 1.98 8.00
CA PHE A 47 -20.63 0.89 8.57
C PHE A 47 -20.25 -0.47 7.94
N PHE A 48 -20.20 -0.54 6.60
CA PHE A 48 -19.79 -1.76 5.91
C PHE A 48 -18.33 -2.11 6.20
N SER A 49 -17.41 -1.15 6.24
CA SER A 49 -16.00 -1.41 6.56
C SER A 49 -15.82 -1.95 7.99
N ILE A 50 -16.57 -1.45 8.97
CA ILE A 50 -16.57 -2.01 10.33
C ILE A 50 -17.08 -3.46 10.29
N LEU A 51 -18.15 -3.72 9.56
CA LEU A 51 -18.69 -5.08 9.41
C LEU A 51 -17.68 -6.03 8.77
N GLU A 52 -17.01 -5.60 7.68
CA GLU A 52 -15.94 -6.35 7.02
C GLU A 52 -14.82 -6.70 7.99
N VAL A 53 -14.33 -5.72 8.75
CA VAL A 53 -13.28 -5.93 9.76
C VAL A 53 -13.74 -6.90 10.83
N VAL A 54 -14.93 -6.72 11.40
CA VAL A 54 -15.46 -7.58 12.48
C VAL A 54 -15.65 -9.02 12.01
N VAL A 55 -16.21 -9.21 10.81
CA VAL A 55 -16.46 -10.54 10.24
C VAL A 55 -15.13 -11.22 9.92
N ALA A 56 -14.22 -10.53 9.24
CA ALA A 56 -12.91 -11.08 8.89
C ALA A 56 -12.10 -11.42 10.14
N PHE A 57 -12.06 -10.54 11.13
CA PHE A 57 -11.32 -10.77 12.37
C PHE A 57 -11.83 -11.99 13.15
N LYS A 58 -13.14 -12.27 13.12
CA LYS A 58 -13.72 -13.48 13.74
C LYS A 58 -13.37 -14.77 12.98
N LYS A 59 -13.07 -14.68 11.69
CA LYS A 59 -12.82 -15.85 10.82
C LYS A 59 -11.33 -16.12 10.61
N ILE A 60 -10.49 -15.11 10.73
CA ILE A 60 -9.05 -15.22 10.61
C ILE A 60 -8.49 -15.99 11.81
N ASN A 61 -7.89 -17.14 11.53
CA ASN A 61 -7.05 -17.85 12.48
C ASN A 61 -5.61 -17.42 12.24
N VAL A 62 -5.01 -16.69 13.18
CA VAL A 62 -3.59 -16.36 13.13
C VAL A 62 -2.79 -17.65 13.35
N PRO A 63 -1.92 -18.08 12.41
CA PRO A 63 -1.14 -19.29 12.56
C PRO A 63 -0.31 -19.24 13.86
N LYS A 64 -0.39 -20.31 14.66
CA LYS A 64 0.34 -20.41 15.94
C LYS A 64 1.83 -20.77 15.78
N GLU A 65 2.27 -21.09 14.57
CA GLU A 65 3.62 -21.61 14.32
C GLU A 65 4.65 -20.49 14.13
N VAL A 66 5.23 -20.07 15.25
CA VAL A 66 6.57 -19.46 15.31
C VAL A 66 7.49 -20.37 16.11
N ARG A 67 7.52 -21.65 15.73
CA ARG A 67 8.51 -22.62 16.21
C ARG A 67 9.01 -23.37 14.98
N ASP A 68 10.33 -23.44 14.84
CA ASP A 68 11.09 -24.17 13.82
C ASP A 68 11.53 -23.50 12.50
N VAL A 69 11.61 -22.17 12.40
CA VAL A 69 12.46 -21.52 11.35
C VAL A 69 13.92 -21.33 11.85
N GLY A 70 14.33 -22.11 12.86
CA GLY A 70 15.66 -22.01 13.48
C GLY A 70 16.67 -23.06 13.03
N LYS A 71 16.31 -24.01 12.15
CA LYS A 71 17.11 -25.25 11.96
C LYS A 71 17.69 -25.53 10.57
N ASP A 72 17.41 -24.75 9.54
CA ASP A 72 17.97 -24.97 8.18
C ASP A 72 19.06 -23.96 7.81
N GLY A 73 20.22 -24.10 8.45
CA GLY A 73 21.39 -23.21 8.33
C GLY A 73 22.10 -23.14 6.98
N ARG A 74 21.51 -23.63 5.87
CA ARG A 74 22.14 -23.64 4.53
C ARG A 74 21.36 -22.87 3.45
N ARG A 75 20.13 -22.44 3.71
CA ARG A 75 19.22 -21.84 2.70
C ARG A 75 19.10 -20.30 2.74
N SER A 76 19.78 -19.63 3.67
CA SER A 76 19.55 -18.20 3.99
C SER A 76 20.44 -17.19 3.24
N LYS A 77 21.62 -17.58 2.73
CA LYS A 77 22.65 -16.61 2.30
C LYS A 77 22.35 -15.85 1.00
N GLU A 78 21.74 -16.48 0.00
CA GLU A 78 21.41 -15.84 -1.29
C GLU A 78 20.16 -14.94 -1.21
N ASP A 79 19.12 -15.36 -0.47
CA ASP A 79 17.91 -14.55 -0.23
C ASP A 79 18.22 -13.27 0.57
N THR A 80 19.25 -13.29 1.42
CA THR A 80 19.65 -12.12 2.23
C THR A 80 20.21 -11.00 1.36
N TRP A 81 20.95 -11.30 0.28
CA TRP A 81 21.56 -10.26 -0.56
C TRP A 81 20.51 -9.51 -1.39
N GLY A 82 19.57 -10.23 -2.02
CA GLY A 82 18.46 -9.62 -2.76
C GLY A 82 17.54 -8.79 -1.85
N LYS A 83 17.20 -9.33 -0.66
CA LYS A 83 16.44 -8.61 0.36
C LYS A 83 17.14 -7.33 0.81
N ASN A 84 18.44 -7.39 1.09
CA ASN A 84 19.22 -6.23 1.53
C ASN A 84 19.36 -5.19 0.42
N LEU A 85 19.60 -5.62 -0.82
CA LEU A 85 19.66 -4.71 -1.97
C LEU A 85 18.32 -4.00 -2.20
N LEU A 86 17.21 -4.75 -2.15
CA LEU A 86 15.85 -4.20 -2.26
C LEU A 86 15.55 -3.22 -1.12
N LEU A 87 15.93 -3.55 0.11
CA LEU A 87 15.77 -2.67 1.27
C LEU A 87 16.54 -1.36 1.08
N VAL A 88 17.81 -1.43 0.67
CA VAL A 88 18.63 -0.23 0.41
C VAL A 88 18.01 0.62 -0.70
N ALA A 89 17.60 0.01 -1.82
CA ALA A 89 16.97 0.73 -2.92
C ALA A 89 15.66 1.43 -2.49
N LEU A 90 14.77 0.72 -1.79
CA LEU A 90 13.52 1.28 -1.27
C LEU A 90 13.77 2.42 -0.27
N CYS A 91 14.70 2.23 0.67
CA CYS A 91 15.06 3.27 1.63
C CYS A 91 15.62 4.52 0.94
N MET A 92 16.45 4.34 -0.10
CA MET A 92 17.01 5.46 -0.85
C MET A 92 15.92 6.22 -1.63
N THR A 93 15.11 5.51 -2.42
CA THR A 93 14.01 6.12 -3.20
C THR A 93 13.00 6.82 -2.28
N PHE A 94 12.57 6.15 -1.21
CA PHE A 94 11.62 6.72 -0.25
C PHE A 94 12.23 7.89 0.52
N GLY A 95 13.51 7.83 0.89
CA GLY A 95 14.23 8.93 1.55
C GLY A 95 14.31 10.19 0.68
N VAL A 96 14.58 10.03 -0.62
CA VAL A 96 14.55 11.15 -1.58
C VAL A 96 13.15 11.74 -1.71
N GLU A 97 12.12 10.89 -1.78
CA GLU A 97 10.73 11.36 -1.82
C GLU A 97 10.32 12.13 -0.56
N VAL A 98 10.66 11.60 0.63
CA VAL A 98 10.43 12.28 1.91
C VAL A 98 11.16 13.62 1.93
N GLY A 99 12.44 13.65 1.52
CA GLY A 99 13.23 14.88 1.42
C GLY A 99 12.58 15.93 0.50
N PHE A 100 12.06 15.50 -0.65
CA PHE A 100 11.31 16.37 -1.56
C PHE A 100 10.02 16.91 -0.92
N LYS A 101 9.26 16.09 -0.17
CA LYS A 101 8.05 16.53 0.53
C LYS A 101 8.35 17.52 1.65
N PHE A 102 9.46 17.35 2.36
CA PHE A 102 9.95 18.37 3.29
C PHE A 102 10.35 19.65 2.56
N ALA A 103 11.18 19.57 1.52
CA ALA A 103 11.64 20.74 0.78
C ALA A 103 10.50 21.57 0.16
N THR A 104 9.45 20.89 -0.29
CA THR A 104 8.25 21.51 -0.86
C THR A 104 7.18 21.85 0.17
N LYS A 105 7.39 21.58 1.47
CA LYS A 105 6.39 21.80 2.53
C LYS A 105 5.04 21.11 2.28
N THR A 106 5.09 19.90 1.73
CA THR A 106 3.92 19.07 1.40
C THR A 106 3.93 17.73 2.13
N VAL A 107 4.50 17.71 3.34
CA VAL A 107 4.70 16.50 4.18
C VAL A 107 3.38 15.77 4.47
N ILE A 108 2.25 16.48 4.51
CA ILE A 108 0.92 15.90 4.71
C ILE A 108 0.58 14.80 3.70
N TYR A 109 1.14 14.86 2.48
CA TYR A 109 0.92 13.82 1.46
C TYR A 109 1.61 12.49 1.78
N LEU A 110 2.54 12.43 2.74
CA LEU A 110 3.09 11.17 3.25
C LEU A 110 2.02 10.30 3.94
N LEU A 111 0.86 10.89 4.28
CA LEU A 111 -0.29 10.15 4.79
C LEU A 111 -1.06 9.45 3.66
N ASN A 112 -0.82 9.75 2.39
CA ASN A 112 -1.46 9.00 1.32
C ASN A 112 -1.04 7.52 1.40
N PRO A 113 -1.97 6.57 1.16
CA PRO A 113 -1.74 5.14 1.41
C PRO A 113 -0.51 4.56 0.71
N CYS A 114 -0.13 5.07 -0.47
CA CYS A 114 1.07 4.64 -1.19
C CYS A 114 2.36 4.81 -0.35
N HIS A 115 2.52 5.94 0.33
CA HIS A 115 3.67 6.20 1.19
C HIS A 115 3.61 5.38 2.47
N VAL A 116 2.42 5.27 3.09
CA VAL A 116 2.23 4.46 4.31
C VAL A 116 2.54 2.99 4.04
N VAL A 117 2.03 2.43 2.94
CA VAL A 117 2.32 1.04 2.53
C VAL A 117 3.80 0.85 2.20
N THR A 118 4.48 1.88 1.67
CA THR A 118 5.94 1.85 1.44
C THR A 118 6.72 1.85 2.75
N MET A 119 6.33 2.65 3.74
CA MET A 119 6.91 2.60 5.09
C MET A 119 6.72 1.21 5.73
N VAL A 120 5.54 0.62 5.58
CA VAL A 120 5.26 -0.76 6.03
C VAL A 120 6.14 -1.77 5.29
N GLN A 121 6.36 -1.61 3.98
CA GLN A 121 7.26 -2.47 3.20
C GLN A 121 8.70 -2.43 3.74
N ILE A 122 9.22 -1.23 4.00
CA ILE A 122 10.57 -1.03 4.56
C ILE A 122 10.65 -1.67 5.95
N PHE A 123 9.63 -1.48 6.79
CA PHE A 123 9.55 -2.10 8.10
C PHE A 123 9.61 -3.63 8.01
N LEU A 124 8.84 -4.26 7.12
CA LEU A 124 8.83 -5.72 6.97
C LEU A 124 10.14 -6.27 6.42
N LEU A 125 10.84 -5.52 5.56
CA LEU A 125 12.15 -5.92 5.06
C LEU A 125 13.25 -5.79 6.14
N ALA A 126 13.14 -4.81 7.02
CA ALA A 126 14.10 -4.60 8.11
C ALA A 126 13.83 -5.48 9.34
N CYS A 127 12.56 -5.80 9.62
CA CYS A 127 12.15 -6.52 10.82
C CYS A 127 12.42 -8.03 10.68
N PRO A 128 12.98 -8.70 11.71
CA PRO A 128 13.05 -10.15 11.72
C PRO A 128 11.65 -10.78 11.77
N PRO A 129 11.49 -12.03 11.27
CA PRO A 129 10.19 -12.69 11.22
C PRO A 129 9.63 -12.85 12.64
N CYS A 130 8.49 -12.20 12.89
CA CYS A 130 7.73 -12.30 14.13
C CYS A 130 6.23 -12.38 13.81
N LYS A 131 5.41 -12.78 14.79
CA LYS A 131 3.95 -12.94 14.59
C LYS A 131 3.30 -11.67 14.02
N THR A 132 3.69 -10.52 14.55
CA THR A 132 3.18 -9.21 14.10
C THR A 132 3.62 -8.90 12.67
N ALA A 133 4.88 -9.13 12.32
CA ALA A 133 5.37 -8.94 10.95
C ALA A 133 4.62 -9.83 9.94
N MET A 134 4.28 -11.07 10.32
CA MET A 134 3.49 -11.96 9.46
C MET A 134 2.05 -11.47 9.23
N VAL A 135 1.40 -10.94 10.27
CA VAL A 135 0.05 -10.35 10.14
C VAL A 135 0.11 -9.11 9.25
N ILE A 136 1.07 -8.22 9.51
CA ILE A 136 1.27 -6.99 8.72
C ILE A 136 1.58 -7.35 7.26
N PHE A 137 2.43 -8.34 7.01
CA PHE A 137 2.75 -8.82 5.67
C PHE A 137 1.50 -9.28 4.91
N ARG A 138 0.66 -10.10 5.53
CA ARG A 138 -0.59 -10.58 4.91
C ARG A 138 -1.52 -9.43 4.55
N LEU A 139 -1.67 -8.47 5.45
CA LEU A 139 -2.47 -7.28 5.19
C LEU A 139 -1.90 -6.46 4.03
N GLN A 140 -0.59 -6.22 4.05
CA GLN A 140 0.11 -5.36 3.11
C GLN A 140 0.04 -5.90 1.68
N VAL A 141 0.13 -7.22 1.47
CA VAL A 141 0.02 -7.85 0.15
C VAL A 141 -1.28 -7.46 -0.57
N HIS A 142 -2.38 -7.35 0.17
CA HIS A 142 -3.66 -6.90 -0.40
C HIS A 142 -3.75 -5.37 -0.57
N MET A 143 -3.04 -4.61 0.25
CA MET A 143 -3.01 -3.13 0.20
C MET A 143 -2.05 -2.56 -0.86
N LEU A 144 -1.27 -3.42 -1.54
CA LEU A 144 -0.37 -3.04 -2.64
C LEU A 144 -1.09 -2.82 -3.98
N ASN A 145 -2.41 -3.02 -4.05
CA ASN A 145 -3.22 -2.74 -5.24
C ASN A 145 -3.08 -1.30 -5.73
N GLY A 146 -2.89 -0.32 -4.83
CA GLY A 146 -2.64 1.08 -5.18
C GLY A 146 -1.33 1.30 -5.95
N ALA A 147 -0.27 0.54 -5.64
CA ALA A 147 0.98 0.60 -6.38
C ALA A 147 0.83 0.00 -7.79
N LEU A 148 0.07 -1.09 -7.92
CA LEU A 148 -0.26 -1.67 -9.22
C LEU A 148 -1.12 -0.72 -10.07
N LEU A 149 -2.11 -0.07 -9.46
CA LEU A 149 -2.93 0.97 -10.12
C LEU A 149 -2.07 2.16 -10.56
N ALA A 150 -1.14 2.61 -9.74
CA ALA A 150 -0.22 3.70 -10.10
C ALA A 150 0.73 3.32 -11.26
N LEU A 151 1.07 2.05 -11.41
CA LEU A 151 1.84 1.53 -12.55
C LEU A 151 0.99 1.40 -13.82
N LEU A 152 -0.28 0.97 -13.70
CA LEU A 152 -1.19 0.77 -14.84
C LEU A 152 -1.83 2.06 -15.34
N PHE A 153 -2.11 3.00 -14.44
CA PHE A 153 -2.72 4.30 -14.69
C PHE A 153 -1.91 5.39 -14.01
N PRO A 154 -0.70 5.68 -14.51
CA PRO A 154 0.11 6.73 -13.94
C PRO A 154 -0.63 8.07 -14.07
N VAL A 155 -0.87 8.74 -12.93
CA VAL A 155 -1.30 10.15 -12.92
C VAL A 155 -0.07 10.97 -13.34
N VAL A 156 0.16 11.03 -14.65
CA VAL A 156 1.39 11.55 -15.28
C VAL A 156 1.59 13.05 -15.17
N ASN A 157 0.80 13.76 -14.35
CA ASN A 157 0.94 15.21 -14.23
C ASN A 157 2.17 15.67 -13.44
N THR A 158 2.96 14.80 -12.78
CA THR A 158 4.20 15.26 -12.11
C THR A 158 5.42 14.32 -12.02
N ARG A 159 5.40 13.03 -12.39
CA ARG A 159 6.62 12.18 -12.28
C ARG A 159 6.71 11.07 -13.32
N LEU A 160 7.68 11.18 -14.23
CA LEU A 160 8.25 10.07 -14.99
C LEU A 160 9.27 9.35 -14.12
N VAL A 161 8.89 8.24 -13.47
CA VAL A 161 9.87 7.29 -12.93
C VAL A 161 9.56 5.91 -13.48
N SER A 162 10.39 5.54 -14.44
CA SER A 162 10.47 4.27 -15.13
C SER A 162 11.05 3.18 -14.21
N MET A 163 10.47 1.98 -14.34
CA MET A 163 11.13 0.67 -14.27
C MET A 163 11.66 0.19 -12.91
N PHE A 164 10.92 -0.74 -12.29
CA PHE A 164 11.52 -1.84 -11.53
C PHE A 164 10.76 -3.16 -11.78
N PRO A 165 11.38 -4.17 -12.43
CA PRO A 165 10.86 -5.55 -12.49
C PRO A 165 11.04 -6.30 -11.15
N SER A 166 11.07 -5.57 -10.03
CA SER A 166 11.41 -6.08 -8.70
C SER A 166 10.18 -6.40 -7.86
N LEU A 167 9.07 -6.80 -8.47
CA LEU A 167 8.01 -7.56 -7.79
C LEU A 167 8.45 -9.03 -7.58
N HIS A 168 9.73 -9.23 -7.30
CA HIS A 168 10.34 -10.50 -6.93
C HIS A 168 10.85 -10.35 -5.50
N ILE A 169 9.96 -10.00 -4.57
CA ILE A 169 10.18 -10.46 -3.20
C ILE A 169 10.04 -11.97 -3.33
N PRO A 170 11.10 -12.77 -3.10
CA PRO A 170 10.97 -14.21 -3.07
C PRO A 170 9.93 -14.51 -1.99
N LEU A 171 8.72 -14.84 -2.41
CA LEU A 171 7.58 -15.21 -1.56
C LEU A 171 7.80 -16.59 -0.90
N LYS A 172 9.06 -16.93 -0.64
CA LYS A 172 9.52 -18.20 -0.11
C LYS A 172 9.65 -18.17 1.42
N GLU A 173 9.68 -16.97 2.02
CA GLU A 173 9.63 -16.78 3.48
C GLU A 173 8.20 -16.78 4.05
N THR A 174 7.17 -17.09 3.24
CA THR A 174 5.84 -17.34 3.80
C THR A 174 5.70 -18.80 4.18
N PRO A 175 5.41 -19.14 5.44
CA PRO A 175 4.84 -20.44 5.78
C PRO A 175 3.49 -20.53 5.08
N HIS A 176 3.50 -21.19 3.92
CA HIS A 176 2.40 -21.45 3.00
C HIS A 176 1.72 -20.20 2.37
N PRO A 177 1.78 -20.01 1.03
CA PRO A 177 0.90 -19.07 0.35
C PRO A 177 -0.56 -19.42 0.68
N GLU A 178 -1.38 -18.39 0.95
CA GLU A 178 -2.75 -18.59 1.42
C GLU A 178 -3.55 -19.48 0.46
N PRO A 179 -4.43 -20.36 0.99
CA PRO A 179 -5.38 -21.06 0.15
C PRO A 179 -6.15 -20.07 -0.72
N LEU A 180 -6.31 -20.36 -2.01
CA LEU A 180 -6.99 -19.46 -2.94
C LEU A 180 -8.44 -19.14 -2.51
N GLY A 181 -9.06 -19.98 -1.68
CA GLY A 181 -10.39 -19.77 -1.10
C GLY A 181 -10.46 -18.90 0.16
N ASP A 182 -9.34 -18.55 0.81
CA ASP A 182 -9.36 -17.67 1.99
C ASP A 182 -9.40 -16.20 1.58
N MET A 183 -10.58 -15.58 1.60
CA MET A 183 -10.76 -14.16 1.26
C MET A 183 -10.78 -13.25 2.49
N TRP A 184 -10.63 -13.81 3.70
CA TRP A 184 -10.82 -13.05 4.93
C TRP A 184 -9.72 -12.00 5.11
N TRP A 185 -8.48 -12.29 4.72
CA TRP A 185 -7.39 -11.32 4.75
C TRP A 185 -7.58 -10.16 3.76
N ALA A 186 -8.08 -10.47 2.56
CA ALA A 186 -8.43 -9.44 1.58
C ALA A 186 -9.56 -8.55 2.08
N LEU A 187 -10.59 -9.15 2.69
CA LEU A 187 -11.72 -8.44 3.30
C LEU A 187 -11.28 -7.57 4.48
N LEU A 188 -10.39 -8.10 5.35
CA LEU A 188 -9.83 -7.35 6.47
C LEU A 188 -9.02 -6.15 5.97
N SER A 189 -8.16 -6.34 4.97
CA SER A 189 -7.38 -5.25 4.35
C SER A 189 -8.27 -4.20 3.71
N SER A 190 -9.32 -4.60 2.99
CA SER A 190 -10.33 -3.68 2.41
C SER A 190 -10.98 -2.81 3.49
N GLY A 191 -11.50 -3.44 4.55
CA GLY A 191 -12.16 -2.73 5.63
C GLY A 191 -11.23 -1.76 6.38
N ILE A 192 -10.00 -2.18 6.69
CA ILE A 192 -9.00 -1.29 7.32
C ILE A 192 -8.67 -0.11 6.40
N LEU A 193 -8.48 -0.37 5.10
CA LEU A 193 -8.15 0.67 4.12
C LEU A 193 -9.28 1.68 4.01
N PHE A 194 -10.54 1.26 3.91
CA PHE A 194 -11.67 2.19 3.84
C PHE A 194 -11.86 2.98 5.14
N LEU A 195 -11.64 2.38 6.31
CA LEU A 195 -11.64 3.14 7.56
C LEU A 195 -10.54 4.21 7.58
N TYR A 196 -9.34 3.87 7.12
CA TYR A 196 -8.25 4.84 6.97
C TYR A 196 -8.63 6.01 6.05
N HIS A 197 -9.31 5.74 4.94
CA HIS A 197 -9.73 6.77 3.99
C HIS A 197 -10.88 7.64 4.51
N PHE A 198 -12.01 7.01 4.87
CA PHE A 198 -13.24 7.72 5.17
C PHE A 198 -13.29 8.32 6.58
N VAL A 199 -12.47 7.83 7.51
CA VAL A 199 -12.35 8.41 8.85
C VAL A 199 -11.14 9.33 8.93
N PHE A 200 -9.94 8.78 8.70
CA PHE A 200 -8.70 9.51 8.97
C PHE A 200 -8.36 10.51 7.85
N LEU A 201 -8.22 10.08 6.60
CA LEU A 201 -7.84 10.97 5.50
C LEU A 201 -8.92 12.00 5.17
N GLN A 202 -10.18 11.58 5.10
CA GLN A 202 -11.30 12.49 4.88
C GLN A 202 -11.41 13.50 6.02
N GLY A 203 -11.32 13.06 7.27
CA GLY A 203 -11.37 13.96 8.42
C GLY A 203 -10.25 15.00 8.39
N LEU A 204 -9.01 14.55 8.13
CA LEU A 204 -7.88 15.45 8.02
C LEU A 204 -8.00 16.39 6.81
N GLY A 205 -8.40 15.89 5.65
CA GLY A 205 -8.61 16.69 4.44
C GLY A 205 -9.69 17.75 4.64
N MET A 206 -10.77 17.46 5.37
CA MET A 206 -11.79 18.46 5.70
C MET A 206 -11.26 19.55 6.63
N LEU A 207 -10.34 19.21 7.54
CA LEU A 207 -9.73 20.17 8.47
C LEU A 207 -8.68 21.05 7.80
N THR A 208 -7.95 20.50 6.83
CA THR A 208 -6.82 21.20 6.17
C THR A 208 -7.14 21.72 4.78
N GLU A 209 -8.32 21.38 4.25
CA GLU A 209 -8.72 21.57 2.84
C GLU A 209 -7.75 20.93 1.83
N VAL A 210 -6.91 19.97 2.26
CA VAL A 210 -5.99 19.25 1.39
C VAL A 210 -6.66 17.97 0.87
N ASN A 211 -6.59 17.73 -0.43
CA ASN A 211 -7.21 16.57 -1.05
C ASN A 211 -6.36 15.30 -0.88
N LEU A 212 -6.36 14.76 0.33
CA LEU A 212 -5.62 13.53 0.65
C LEU A 212 -6.26 12.33 -0.04
N ASN A 213 -5.50 11.71 -0.95
CA ASN A 213 -5.91 10.59 -1.77
C ASN A 213 -7.31 10.74 -2.41
N ASN A 214 -7.62 11.94 -2.92
CA ASN A 214 -8.90 12.26 -3.57
C ASN A 214 -10.15 12.10 -2.67
N MET A 215 -10.01 12.24 -1.34
CA MET A 215 -11.15 12.11 -0.43
C MET A 215 -12.10 13.31 -0.41
N LEU A 216 -11.66 14.47 -0.89
CA LEU A 216 -12.49 15.69 -0.96
C LEU A 216 -13.15 15.85 -2.33
N CYS A 217 -12.35 15.73 -3.39
CA CYS A 217 -12.74 15.82 -4.79
C CYS A 217 -11.98 14.80 -5.65
N PRO A 218 -12.53 14.37 -6.81
CA PRO A 218 -11.88 13.41 -7.71
C PRO A 218 -10.62 14.00 -8.35
N ALA A 219 -9.74 13.12 -8.80
CA ALA A 219 -8.61 13.52 -9.64
C ALA A 219 -9.12 14.02 -11.00
N VAL A 220 -8.39 14.96 -11.61
CA VAL A 220 -8.73 15.52 -12.94
C VAL A 220 -8.84 14.43 -14.02
N SER A 221 -8.04 13.37 -13.90
CA SER A 221 -8.01 12.23 -14.82
C SER A 221 -8.94 11.07 -14.42
N ASP A 222 -9.82 11.25 -13.43
CA ASP A 222 -10.70 10.18 -12.96
C ASP A 222 -11.77 9.85 -14.01
N PRO A 223 -11.85 8.62 -14.55
CA PRO A 223 -12.88 8.24 -15.52
C PRO A 223 -14.30 8.26 -14.93
N PHE A 224 -14.43 8.26 -13.60
CA PHE A 224 -15.71 8.36 -12.88
C PHE A 224 -15.92 9.75 -12.27
N TYR A 225 -15.31 10.79 -12.84
CA TYR A 225 -15.46 12.17 -12.38
C TYR A 225 -16.95 12.54 -12.27
N GLY A 226 -17.38 12.92 -11.08
CA GLY A 226 -18.76 13.31 -10.80
C GLY A 226 -19.14 13.08 -9.34
N PRO A 227 -20.39 13.36 -8.95
CA PRO A 227 -20.82 13.29 -7.55
C PRO A 227 -20.64 11.91 -6.91
N TRP A 228 -20.69 10.84 -7.69
CA TRP A 228 -20.63 9.46 -7.21
C TRP A 228 -19.23 8.83 -7.30
N TYR A 229 -18.19 9.62 -7.59
CA TYR A 229 -16.83 9.12 -7.80
C TYR A 229 -16.32 8.27 -6.62
N ARG A 230 -16.68 8.62 -5.37
CA ARG A 230 -16.27 7.86 -4.17
C ARG A 230 -16.91 6.49 -4.09
N VAL A 231 -18.15 6.35 -4.56
CA VAL A 231 -18.85 5.06 -4.61
C VAL A 231 -18.23 4.17 -5.67
N TRP A 232 -17.95 4.73 -6.85
CA TRP A 232 -17.19 4.03 -7.89
C TRP A 232 -15.80 3.63 -7.41
N ALA A 233 -15.10 4.55 -6.73
CA ALA A 233 -13.80 4.32 -6.11
C ALA A 233 -13.85 3.14 -5.14
N THR A 234 -14.82 3.15 -4.24
CA THR A 234 -15.02 2.06 -3.27
C THR A 234 -15.27 0.73 -3.99
N GLY A 235 -16.18 0.69 -4.96
CA GLY A 235 -16.50 -0.53 -5.71
C GLY A 235 -15.31 -1.12 -6.46
N HIS A 236 -14.61 -0.30 -7.25
CA HIS A 236 -13.47 -0.80 -8.02
C HIS A 236 -12.27 -1.13 -7.12
N GLN A 237 -12.06 -0.39 -6.02
CA GLN A 237 -10.98 -0.70 -5.07
C GLN A 237 -11.24 -2.04 -4.38
N THR A 238 -12.46 -2.31 -3.91
CA THR A 238 -12.82 -3.62 -3.34
C THR A 238 -12.54 -4.75 -4.34
N ALA A 239 -13.00 -4.60 -5.59
CA ALA A 239 -12.76 -5.60 -6.63
C ALA A 239 -11.25 -5.85 -6.84
N LEU A 240 -10.47 -4.77 -6.93
CA LEU A 240 -9.02 -4.86 -7.12
C LEU A 240 -8.32 -5.48 -5.92
N THR A 241 -8.69 -5.14 -4.67
CA THR A 241 -8.10 -5.74 -3.47
C THR A 241 -8.33 -7.26 -3.41
N LEU A 242 -9.53 -7.70 -3.77
CA LEU A 242 -9.89 -9.13 -3.82
C LEU A 242 -9.11 -9.87 -4.92
N VAL A 243 -9.03 -9.31 -6.13
CA VAL A 243 -8.36 -9.94 -7.27
C VAL A 243 -6.84 -9.89 -7.16
N HIS A 244 -6.27 -8.75 -6.75
CA HIS A 244 -4.83 -8.50 -6.73
C HIS A 244 -4.08 -9.51 -5.87
N GLY A 245 -4.50 -9.71 -4.61
CA GLY A 245 -3.81 -10.65 -3.72
C GLY A 245 -3.85 -12.10 -4.22
N LYS A 246 -4.93 -12.49 -4.90
CA LYS A 246 -5.06 -13.81 -5.54
C LYS A 246 -4.19 -13.93 -6.78
N ALA A 247 -4.16 -12.92 -7.63
CA ALA A 247 -3.26 -12.89 -8.78
C ALA A 247 -1.79 -13.01 -8.33
N LEU A 248 -1.39 -12.31 -7.28
CA LEU A 248 -0.04 -12.43 -6.71
C LEU A 248 0.25 -13.83 -6.15
N THR A 249 -0.72 -14.44 -5.48
CA THR A 249 -0.61 -15.81 -4.96
C THR A 249 -0.42 -16.82 -6.09
N ILE A 250 -1.20 -16.71 -7.17
CA ILE A 250 -1.11 -17.56 -8.36
C ILE A 250 0.24 -17.37 -9.06
N LEU A 251 0.65 -16.12 -9.30
CA LEU A 251 1.95 -15.81 -9.90
C LEU A 251 3.10 -16.37 -9.07
N SER A 252 3.04 -16.26 -7.74
CA SER A 252 4.02 -16.86 -6.83
C SER A 252 4.09 -18.39 -6.99
N GLN A 253 2.94 -19.05 -7.05
CA GLN A 253 2.85 -20.52 -7.18
C GLN A 253 3.38 -21.02 -8.53
N HIS A 254 3.20 -20.26 -9.61
CA HIS A 254 3.67 -20.65 -10.95
C HIS A 254 5.12 -20.23 -11.25
N THR A 255 5.60 -19.11 -10.71
CA THR A 255 6.96 -18.61 -10.95
C THR A 255 8.01 -19.39 -10.14
N ALA A 256 7.67 -19.87 -8.93
CA ALA A 256 8.57 -20.67 -8.10
C ALA A 256 9.04 -22.00 -8.74
N PRO A 257 8.18 -22.82 -9.40
CA PRO A 257 8.63 -24.00 -10.13
C PRO A 257 9.35 -23.67 -11.44
N MET A 258 8.94 -22.63 -12.17
CA MET A 258 9.61 -22.18 -13.40
C MET A 258 11.03 -21.68 -13.16
N CYS A 259 11.23 -20.86 -12.12
CA CYS A 259 12.55 -20.34 -11.77
C CYS A 259 13.48 -21.46 -11.24
N ARG A 260 12.94 -22.43 -10.48
CA ARG A 260 13.68 -23.64 -10.09
C ARG A 260 14.09 -24.48 -11.29
N TYR A 261 13.18 -24.72 -12.23
CA TYR A 261 13.47 -25.47 -13.44
C TYR A 261 14.57 -24.80 -14.29
N LEU A 262 14.52 -23.47 -14.44
CA LEU A 262 15.55 -22.72 -15.19
C LEU A 262 16.90 -22.67 -14.46
N LEU A 263 16.92 -22.53 -13.13
CA LEU A 263 18.14 -22.59 -12.33
C LEU A 263 18.74 -24.00 -12.32
N ASP A 264 17.91 -25.04 -12.26
CA ASP A 264 18.35 -26.44 -12.35
C ASP A 264 18.95 -26.72 -13.73
N ILE A 265 18.36 -26.19 -14.81
CA ILE A 265 18.93 -26.25 -16.17
C ILE A 265 20.27 -25.49 -16.25
N ALA A 266 20.38 -24.31 -15.65
CA ALA A 266 21.61 -23.53 -15.65
C ALA A 266 22.73 -24.21 -14.84
N CYS A 267 22.39 -24.82 -13.69
CA CYS A 267 23.31 -25.58 -12.86
C CYS A 267 23.75 -26.89 -13.53
N LEU A 268 22.83 -27.59 -14.20
CA LEU A 268 23.13 -28.77 -15.02
C LEU A 268 24.02 -28.43 -16.22
N ARG A 269 23.89 -27.23 -16.79
CA ARG A 269 24.75 -26.75 -17.88
C ARG A 269 26.18 -26.49 -17.42
N ASN A 270 26.37 -25.94 -16.21
CA ASN A 270 27.72 -25.72 -15.65
C ASN A 270 28.41 -27.04 -15.28
N LYS A 271 27.69 -28.08 -14.84
CA LYS A 271 28.26 -29.40 -14.55
C LYS A 271 28.71 -30.21 -15.79
N LYS A 272 28.35 -29.78 -17.00
CA LYS A 272 28.73 -30.45 -18.27
C LYS A 272 29.96 -29.82 -18.94
N LEU A 273 30.52 -28.76 -18.35
CA LEU A 273 31.65 -28.01 -18.89
C LEU A 273 32.95 -28.19 -18.06
N ASP A 274 32.92 -29.06 -17.05
CA ASP A 274 34.08 -29.62 -16.34
C ASP A 274 34.30 -31.08 -16.78
#